data_AF-A0A449BLL9-F1
#
_entry.id   AF-A0A449BLL9-F1
#
_cell.length_a   1.000
_cell.length_b   1.000
_cell.length_c   1.000
_cell.angle_alpha   90.00
_cell.angle_beta   90.00
_cell.angle_gamma   90.00
#
_symmetry.space_group_name_H-M   'P 1'
#
loop_
_entity.id
_entity.type
_entity.pdbx_description
1 polymer ?
#
loop_
_entity_poly.entity_id
_entity_poly.type
_entity_poly.pdbx_seq_one_letter_code
_entity_poly.pdbx_strand_id
1 'polypeptide(L)'
;MKNNSLLKSLILFFVSLTTLLASAFAWLAISQETSIGKIIGKTADFSAEFAFDVRKNDDEEYMEIDSIEDMHAAFGYTLPGDMLHFKIKIENDGTKDFLIALQIRNLLSAFQSNRKILDPDFDANMLDVYYLKDGEIKITTYEDGQPVVNYEYLTVKSETSVTYFEGTEYEMTLKKHRFSNLVDEAYHVGIISGHLLKIGEEIIIEFSIGYDENTNYPDYEYGEFHLNRIYVYLT
;
A
#
# COMPACT_ATOMS: atom_id res chain seq x y z
N MET A 1 0.08 -52.15 35.68
CA MET A 1 -0.42 -51.62 34.39
C MET A 1 -1.11 -50.24 34.49
N LYS A 2 -1.74 -49.84 35.62
CA LYS A 2 -2.37 -48.51 35.79
C LYS A 2 -1.40 -47.30 35.82
N ASN A 3 -0.18 -47.46 36.33
CA ASN A 3 0.75 -46.31 36.46
C ASN A 3 1.28 -45.79 35.11
N ASN A 4 1.36 -46.65 34.09
CA ASN A 4 1.84 -46.24 32.77
C ASN A 4 0.81 -45.40 32.00
N SER A 5 -0.50 -45.51 32.31
CA SER A 5 -1.50 -44.65 31.67
C SER A 5 -1.50 -43.25 32.28
N LEU A 6 -1.34 -43.14 33.61
CA LEU A 6 -1.21 -41.84 34.30
C LEU A 6 0.02 -41.06 33.83
N LEU A 7 1.17 -41.73 33.70
CA LEU A 7 2.39 -41.09 33.21
C LEU A 7 2.22 -40.60 31.76
N LYS A 8 1.58 -41.38 30.89
CA LYS A 8 1.29 -40.97 29.50
C LYS A 8 0.33 -39.79 29.43
N SER A 9 -0.73 -39.77 30.24
CA SER A 9 -1.65 -38.63 30.33
C SER A 9 -0.95 -37.38 30.84
N LEU A 10 -0.04 -37.51 31.81
CA LEU A 10 0.76 -36.40 32.32
C LEU A 10 1.68 -35.83 31.23
N ILE A 11 2.37 -36.69 30.48
CA ILE A 11 3.23 -36.28 29.36
C ILE A 11 2.40 -35.56 28.29
N LEU A 12 1.25 -36.11 27.90
CA LEU A 12 0.37 -35.49 26.91
C LEU A 12 -0.15 -34.13 27.38
N PHE A 13 -0.47 -33.98 28.66
CA PHE A 13 -0.87 -32.70 29.25
C PHE A 13 0.24 -31.65 29.15
N PHE A 14 1.49 -32.02 29.45
CA PHE A 14 2.62 -31.11 29.31
C PHE A 14 2.86 -30.72 27.85
N VAL A 15 2.77 -31.68 26.92
CA VAL A 15 2.90 -31.39 25.48
C VAL A 15 1.81 -30.41 25.04
N SER A 16 0.53 -30.66 25.37
CA SER A 16 -0.56 -29.76 25.00
C SER A 16 -0.42 -28.37 25.63
N LEU A 17 0.05 -28.30 26.88
CA LEU A 17 0.28 -27.03 27.57
C LEU A 17 1.42 -26.24 26.91
N THR A 18 2.52 -26.90 26.53
CA THR A 18 3.62 -26.26 25.81
C THR A 18 3.20 -25.79 24.42
N THR A 19 2.38 -26.56 23.70
CA THR A 19 1.86 -26.13 22.38
C THR A 19 0.94 -24.93 22.53
N LEU A 20 0.04 -24.93 23.54
CA LEU A 20 -0.83 -23.79 23.82
C LEU A 20 -0.02 -22.53 24.15
N LEU A 21 1.00 -22.65 25.00
CA LEU A 21 1.88 -21.53 25.34
C LEU A 21 2.65 -21.04 24.12
N ALA A 22 3.21 -21.94 23.30
CA ALA A 22 3.91 -21.56 22.08
C ALA A 22 2.99 -20.82 21.09
N SER A 23 1.76 -21.29 20.90
CA SER A 23 0.76 -20.60 20.07
C SER A 23 0.38 -19.23 20.63
N ALA A 24 0.20 -19.12 21.96
CA ALA A 24 -0.08 -17.84 22.61
C ALA A 24 1.09 -16.85 22.47
N PHE A 25 2.33 -17.33 22.61
CA PHE A 25 3.53 -16.50 22.40
C PHE A 25 3.71 -16.11 20.93
N ALA A 26 3.46 -17.02 19.98
CA ALA A 26 3.50 -16.69 18.56
C ALA A 26 2.43 -15.64 18.22
N TRP A 27 1.21 -15.79 18.75
CA TRP A 27 0.16 -14.80 18.60
C TRP A 27 0.57 -13.44 19.18
N LEU A 28 1.10 -13.40 20.42
CA LEU A 28 1.56 -12.16 21.06
C LEU A 28 2.76 -11.51 20.35
N ALA A 29 3.64 -12.31 19.76
CA ALA A 29 4.78 -11.82 18.98
C ALA A 29 4.35 -11.25 17.62
N ILE A 30 3.33 -11.86 17.00
CA ILE A 30 2.72 -11.35 15.77
C ILE A 30 1.85 -10.12 16.07
N SER A 31 1.17 -10.08 17.23
CA SER A 31 0.32 -8.97 17.64
C SER A 31 1.08 -7.79 18.26
N GLN A 32 2.42 -7.76 18.20
CA GLN A 32 3.13 -6.51 18.42
C GLN A 32 2.89 -5.63 17.20
N GLU A 33 1.74 -4.93 17.26
CA GLU A 33 1.25 -3.94 16.34
C GLU A 33 2.40 -3.02 15.89
N THR A 34 2.77 -3.10 14.61
CA THR A 34 3.26 -1.92 13.93
C THR A 34 2.07 -0.97 13.82
N SER A 35 1.93 -0.08 14.81
CA SER A 35 0.89 0.93 14.73
C SER A 35 1.14 1.79 13.48
N ILE A 36 0.12 1.91 12.63
CA ILE A 36 -0.03 3.12 11.81
C ILE A 36 -0.45 4.18 12.82
N GLY A 37 0.51 4.67 13.61
CA GLY A 37 0.23 5.71 14.57
C GLY A 37 -0.34 6.88 13.80
N LYS A 38 -1.60 7.26 14.08
CA LYS A 38 -2.17 8.55 13.64
C LYS A 38 -1.10 9.60 13.89
N ILE A 39 -0.40 10.04 12.84
CA ILE A 39 0.81 10.85 12.98
C ILE A 39 0.33 12.26 13.32
N ILE A 40 -0.07 12.52 14.56
CA ILE A 40 -0.16 13.89 15.04
C ILE A 40 1.28 14.35 15.20
N GLY A 41 1.86 14.83 14.11
CA GLY A 41 3.20 15.38 14.06
C GLY A 41 3.24 16.73 14.77
N LYS A 42 3.05 16.74 16.10
CA LYS A 42 3.23 17.93 16.93
C LYS A 42 4.72 18.15 17.16
N THR A 43 5.35 18.89 16.25
CA THR A 43 6.55 19.66 16.59
C THR A 43 6.10 21.05 17.02
N ALA A 44 6.83 21.75 17.87
CA ALA A 44 6.33 22.92 18.62
C ALA A 44 5.63 24.03 17.78
N ASP A 45 5.86 24.08 16.47
CA ASP A 45 5.28 25.05 15.54
C ASP A 45 4.29 24.46 14.51
N PHE A 46 4.27 23.13 14.32
CA PHE A 46 3.49 22.45 13.29
C PHE A 46 2.47 21.49 13.92
N SER A 47 1.22 21.59 13.50
CA SER A 47 0.15 20.64 13.85
C SER A 47 -0.57 20.28 12.56
N ALA A 48 -0.62 18.99 12.25
CA ALA A 48 -1.37 18.48 11.13
C ALA A 48 -2.22 17.29 11.57
N GLU A 49 -3.50 17.30 11.19
CA GLU A 49 -4.37 16.12 11.28
C GLU A 49 -4.38 15.40 9.94
N PHE A 50 -4.28 14.07 10.00
CA PHE A 50 -4.27 13.19 8.84
C PHE A 50 -5.46 12.25 8.93
N ALA A 51 -6.19 12.12 7.83
CA ALA A 51 -7.10 11.01 7.59
C ALA A 51 -6.69 10.33 6.28
N PHE A 52 -6.62 9.00 6.32
CA PHE A 52 -6.22 8.19 5.19
C PHE A 52 -7.32 7.19 4.91
N ASP A 53 -8.00 7.38 3.79
CA ASP A 53 -9.10 6.53 3.39
C ASP A 53 -8.77 5.76 2.11
N VAL A 54 -9.22 4.51 2.07
CA VAL A 54 -9.08 3.64 0.91
C VAL A 54 -10.43 3.05 0.53
N ARG A 55 -10.63 2.89 -0.77
CA ARG A 55 -11.80 2.22 -1.32
C ARG A 55 -11.39 1.31 -2.46
N LYS A 56 -11.91 0.09 -2.48
CA LYS A 56 -11.65 -0.87 -3.55
C LYS A 56 -12.75 -0.78 -4.60
N ASN A 57 -12.36 -0.74 -5.87
CA ASN A 57 -13.24 -0.66 -7.02
C ASN A 57 -14.29 0.47 -6.86
N ASP A 58 -15.51 0.19 -7.31
CA ASP A 58 -16.64 1.11 -7.23
C ASP A 58 -17.46 0.93 -5.94
N ASP A 59 -16.85 0.45 -4.84
CA ASP A 59 -17.53 0.41 -3.54
C ASP A 59 -18.08 1.80 -3.20
N GLU A 60 -19.21 1.85 -2.49
CA GLU A 60 -19.92 3.12 -2.26
C GLU A 60 -19.20 4.00 -1.21
N GLU A 61 -18.54 3.39 -0.23
CA GLU A 61 -17.96 4.07 0.92
C GLU A 61 -16.45 3.88 0.99
N TYR A 62 -15.77 4.94 1.44
CA TYR A 62 -14.36 4.91 1.79
C TYR A 62 -14.18 4.31 3.20
N MET A 63 -13.17 3.48 3.38
CA MET A 63 -12.75 2.93 4.66
C MET A 63 -11.53 3.71 5.17
N GLU A 64 -11.62 4.28 6.37
CA GLU A 64 -10.48 4.88 7.07
C GLU A 64 -9.50 3.76 7.46
N ILE A 65 -8.20 3.95 7.20
CA ILE A 65 -7.14 2.99 7.54
C ILE A 65 -6.39 3.50 8.77
N ASP A 66 -6.70 2.89 9.91
CA ASP A 66 -6.06 3.20 11.19
C ASP A 66 -5.07 2.12 11.64
N SER A 67 -5.05 0.98 10.95
CA SER A 67 -4.21 -0.17 11.29
C SER A 67 -3.62 -0.87 10.06
N ILE A 68 -2.61 -1.72 10.30
CA ILE A 68 -2.04 -2.56 9.23
C ILE A 68 -3.05 -3.59 8.78
N GLU A 69 -3.89 -4.07 9.69
CA GLU A 69 -4.97 -4.99 9.40
C GLU A 69 -5.96 -4.37 8.41
N ASP A 70 -6.32 -3.10 8.60
CA ASP A 70 -7.18 -2.35 7.66
C ASP A 70 -6.49 -2.20 6.29
N MET A 71 -5.19 -1.89 6.29
CA MET A 71 -4.39 -1.81 5.06
C MET A 71 -4.36 -3.16 4.33
N HIS A 72 -4.12 -4.27 5.05
CA HIS A 72 -4.16 -5.62 4.50
C HIS A 72 -5.56 -6.03 4.04
N ALA A 73 -6.62 -5.57 4.70
CA ALA A 73 -7.99 -5.82 4.26
C ALA A 73 -8.30 -5.07 2.97
N ALA A 74 -7.84 -3.83 2.82
CA ALA A 74 -8.03 -3.02 1.62
C ALA A 74 -7.22 -3.53 0.43
N PHE A 75 -5.95 -3.92 0.64
CA PHE A 75 -5.05 -4.42 -0.41
C PHE A 75 -5.13 -5.93 -0.63
N GLY A 76 -5.72 -6.67 0.30
CA GLY A 76 -5.79 -8.12 0.25
C GLY A 76 -6.56 -8.61 -0.97
N TYR A 77 -6.00 -9.62 -1.65
CA TYR A 77 -6.68 -10.32 -2.74
C TYR A 77 -7.09 -9.42 -3.92
N THR A 78 -6.25 -8.49 -4.33
CA THR A 78 -6.47 -7.79 -5.60
C THR A 78 -6.32 -8.74 -6.78
N LEU A 79 -7.24 -8.66 -7.73
CA LEU A 79 -7.24 -9.38 -8.99
C LEU A 79 -6.94 -8.41 -10.16
N PRO A 80 -6.51 -8.91 -11.33
CA PRO A 80 -6.41 -8.08 -12.54
C PRO A 80 -7.70 -7.29 -12.80
N GLY A 81 -7.56 -5.98 -12.99
CA GLY A 81 -8.66 -5.04 -13.16
C GLY A 81 -9.16 -4.39 -11.85
N ASP A 82 -8.75 -4.86 -10.68
CA ASP A 82 -9.07 -4.19 -9.42
C ASP A 82 -8.40 -2.81 -9.34
N MET A 83 -9.12 -1.86 -8.75
CA MET A 83 -8.68 -0.49 -8.48
C MET A 83 -8.74 -0.22 -6.98
N LEU A 84 -7.77 0.51 -6.47
CA LEU A 84 -7.72 1.02 -5.10
C LEU A 84 -7.66 2.54 -5.17
N HIS A 85 -8.66 3.21 -4.62
CA HIS A 85 -8.77 4.66 -4.57
C HIS A 85 -8.30 5.15 -3.21
N PHE A 86 -7.32 6.04 -3.22
CA PHE A 86 -6.74 6.65 -2.04
C PHE A 86 -7.25 8.07 -1.90
N LYS A 87 -7.59 8.44 -0.66
CA LYS A 87 -7.89 9.80 -0.27
C LYS A 87 -7.13 10.13 0.99
N ILE A 88 -6.30 11.18 0.92
CA ILE A 88 -5.50 11.64 2.04
C ILE A 88 -5.90 13.08 2.33
N LYS A 89 -6.50 13.30 3.50
CA LYS A 89 -6.83 14.64 3.99
C LYS A 89 -5.74 15.11 4.95
N ILE A 90 -5.29 16.33 4.76
CA ILE A 90 -4.30 17.00 5.61
C ILE A 90 -4.82 18.39 5.95
N GLU A 91 -4.90 18.70 7.24
CA GLU A 91 -5.37 19.99 7.75
C GLU A 91 -4.26 20.68 8.56
N ASN A 92 -3.99 21.96 8.30
CA ASN A 92 -3.00 22.74 9.04
C ASN A 92 -3.64 23.49 10.22
N ASP A 93 -3.71 22.81 11.37
CA ASP A 93 -4.13 23.40 12.65
C ASP A 93 -2.99 24.07 13.42
N GLY A 94 -1.85 24.28 12.76
CA GLY A 94 -0.65 24.85 13.34
C GLY A 94 -0.73 26.37 13.52
N THR A 95 0.43 26.96 13.79
CA THR A 95 0.58 28.43 13.89
C THR A 95 1.48 29.00 12.79
N LYS A 96 1.91 28.15 11.84
CA LYS A 96 2.77 28.50 10.71
C LYS A 96 2.33 27.73 9.47
N ASP A 97 2.53 28.36 8.32
CA ASP A 97 2.45 27.70 7.03
C ASP A 97 3.58 26.68 6.90
N PHE A 98 3.35 25.59 6.17
CA PHE A 98 4.38 24.58 5.87
C PHE A 98 4.22 23.99 4.48
N LEU A 99 5.31 23.44 3.96
CA LEU A 99 5.29 22.67 2.71
C LEU A 99 5.00 21.20 3.02
N ILE A 100 4.16 20.60 2.19
CA ILE A 100 3.80 19.19 2.22
C ILE A 100 4.49 18.48 1.07
N ALA A 101 5.14 17.36 1.36
CA ALA A 101 5.52 16.38 0.35
C ALA A 101 4.96 15.00 0.73
N LEU A 102 4.39 14.31 -0.24
CA LEU A 102 3.81 12.98 -0.09
C LEU A 102 4.62 11.99 -0.92
N GLN A 103 5.07 10.90 -0.29
CA GLN A 103 5.84 9.87 -0.97
C GLN A 103 5.39 8.48 -0.55
N ILE A 104 5.25 7.58 -1.52
CA ILE A 104 5.14 6.15 -1.26
C ILE A 104 6.57 5.59 -1.23
N ARG A 105 6.97 4.93 -0.15
CA ARG A 105 8.35 4.46 0.02
C ARG A 105 8.44 2.95 0.20
N ASN A 106 9.57 2.40 -0.23
CA ASN A 106 9.93 0.99 -0.16
C ASN A 106 8.86 0.12 -0.86
N LEU A 107 8.53 0.47 -2.10
CA LEU A 107 7.68 -0.37 -2.94
C LEU A 107 8.46 -1.62 -3.34
N LEU A 108 7.96 -2.78 -2.96
CA LEU A 108 8.63 -4.06 -3.19
C LEU A 108 7.68 -5.05 -3.85
N SER A 109 8.25 -5.85 -4.77
CA SER A 109 7.62 -7.07 -5.25
C SER A 109 8.14 -8.23 -4.42
N ALA A 110 7.23 -9.06 -3.90
CA ALA A 110 7.57 -10.34 -3.29
C ALA A 110 6.75 -11.46 -3.91
N PHE A 111 7.13 -12.70 -3.61
CA PHE A 111 6.45 -13.90 -4.07
C PHE A 111 6.38 -14.93 -2.97
N GLN A 112 5.29 -15.70 -2.98
CA GLN A 112 5.16 -16.83 -2.06
C GLN A 112 6.24 -17.88 -2.35
N SER A 113 6.90 -18.37 -1.29
CA SER A 113 8.06 -19.27 -1.37
C SER A 113 7.80 -20.60 -2.08
N ASN A 114 6.54 -20.97 -2.27
CA ASN A 114 6.12 -22.25 -2.86
C ASN A 114 5.62 -22.11 -4.31
N ARG A 115 5.87 -20.97 -4.98
CA ARG A 115 5.41 -20.79 -6.37
C ARG A 115 6.09 -21.76 -7.32
N LYS A 116 5.32 -22.29 -8.27
CA LYS A 116 5.87 -22.97 -9.44
C LYS A 116 6.20 -21.90 -10.47
N ILE A 117 7.48 -21.64 -10.68
CA ILE A 117 7.95 -20.74 -11.74
C ILE A 117 7.75 -21.46 -13.08
N LEU A 118 7.01 -20.84 -14.00
CA LEU A 118 6.80 -21.38 -15.35
C LEU A 118 7.99 -21.09 -16.26
N ASP A 119 8.53 -19.87 -16.20
CA ASP A 119 9.71 -19.46 -16.95
C ASP A 119 10.80 -18.97 -15.99
N PRO A 120 11.90 -19.72 -15.82
CA PRO A 120 12.98 -19.32 -14.92
C PRO A 120 13.73 -18.08 -15.39
N ASP A 121 13.62 -17.71 -16.67
CA ASP A 121 14.27 -16.53 -17.24
C ASP A 121 13.38 -15.28 -17.17
N PHE A 122 12.10 -15.44 -16.82
CA PHE A 122 11.18 -14.33 -16.58
C PHE A 122 11.10 -13.97 -15.10
N ASP A 123 11.68 -12.82 -14.75
CA ASP A 123 11.54 -12.26 -13.40
C ASP A 123 10.22 -11.48 -13.31
N ALA A 124 9.12 -12.21 -13.06
CA ALA A 124 7.84 -11.59 -12.77
C ALA A 124 8.05 -10.57 -11.64
N ASN A 125 7.65 -9.32 -11.85
CA ASN A 125 7.80 -8.24 -10.87
C ASN A 125 6.45 -7.55 -10.68
N MET A 126 5.87 -7.61 -9.47
CA MET A 126 4.57 -7.01 -9.20
C MET A 126 4.54 -5.50 -9.48
N LEU A 127 5.69 -4.81 -9.42
CA LEU A 127 5.77 -3.40 -9.80
C LEU A 127 5.49 -3.15 -11.29
N ASP A 128 5.53 -4.18 -12.13
CA ASP A 128 5.18 -4.07 -13.55
C ASP A 128 3.67 -4.06 -13.79
N VAL A 129 2.90 -4.75 -12.94
CA VAL A 129 1.45 -4.95 -13.14
C VAL A 129 0.60 -4.02 -12.28
N TYR A 130 1.14 -3.46 -11.20
CA TYR A 130 0.47 -2.36 -10.48
C TYR A 130 0.85 -1.00 -11.06
N TYR A 131 -0.14 -0.13 -11.23
CA TYR A 131 0.03 1.18 -11.85
C TYR A 131 -0.75 2.29 -11.16
N LEU A 132 -0.28 3.53 -11.26
CA LEU A 132 -1.08 4.71 -10.91
C LEU A 132 -1.98 5.08 -12.08
N LYS A 133 -3.29 5.11 -11.87
CA LYS A 133 -4.29 5.37 -12.92
C LYS A 133 -4.00 6.69 -13.61
N ASP A 134 -3.66 6.59 -14.91
CA ASP A 134 -3.31 7.72 -15.77
C ASP A 134 -2.18 8.64 -15.24
N GLY A 135 -1.46 8.21 -14.19
CA GLY A 135 -0.50 9.04 -13.48
C GLY A 135 -1.14 10.26 -12.79
N GLU A 136 -2.46 10.28 -12.66
CA GLU A 136 -3.23 11.44 -12.23
C GLU A 136 -3.33 11.51 -10.71
N ILE A 137 -2.97 12.67 -10.15
CA ILE A 137 -3.12 13.03 -8.74
C ILE A 137 -4.07 14.21 -8.67
N LYS A 138 -5.24 14.01 -8.08
CA LYS A 138 -6.22 15.08 -7.87
C LYS A 138 -5.98 15.73 -6.52
N ILE A 139 -5.85 17.05 -6.53
CA ILE A 139 -5.59 17.87 -5.34
C ILE A 139 -6.76 18.83 -5.17
N THR A 140 -7.46 18.73 -4.05
CA THR A 140 -8.53 19.66 -3.68
C THR A 140 -8.08 20.52 -2.52
N THR A 141 -8.05 21.83 -2.70
CA THR A 141 -7.85 22.82 -1.64
C THR A 141 -9.14 23.61 -1.43
N TYR A 142 -9.21 24.41 -0.38
CA TYR A 142 -10.38 25.24 -0.09
C TYR A 142 -10.00 26.73 -0.05
N GLU A 143 -10.58 27.51 -0.95
CA GLU A 143 -10.44 28.97 -1.00
C GLU A 143 -11.80 29.61 -0.69
N ASP A 144 -11.88 30.46 0.34
CA ASP A 144 -13.13 31.08 0.81
C ASP A 144 -14.28 30.07 1.03
N GLY A 145 -13.95 28.87 1.49
CA GLY A 145 -14.90 27.78 1.75
C GLY A 145 -15.43 27.09 0.49
N GLN A 146 -14.87 27.35 -0.69
CA GLN A 146 -15.19 26.66 -1.93
C GLN A 146 -14.04 25.72 -2.33
N PRO A 147 -14.35 24.50 -2.82
CA PRO A 147 -13.32 23.57 -3.26
C PRO A 147 -12.68 24.04 -4.58
N VAL A 148 -11.35 24.12 -4.61
CA VAL A 148 -10.54 24.35 -5.80
C VAL A 148 -9.83 23.05 -6.13
N VAL A 149 -10.14 22.48 -7.30
CA VAL A 149 -9.60 21.18 -7.74
C VAL A 149 -8.52 21.40 -8.79
N ASN A 150 -7.33 20.90 -8.51
CA ASN A 150 -6.18 20.85 -9.40
C ASN A 150 -5.79 19.41 -9.69
N TYR A 151 -5.10 19.18 -10.82
CA TYR A 151 -4.60 17.88 -11.20
C TYR A 151 -3.09 17.98 -11.47
N GLU A 152 -2.33 17.09 -10.85
CA GLU A 152 -0.93 16.86 -11.15
C GLU A 152 -0.76 15.51 -11.86
N TYR A 153 0.22 15.43 -12.75
CA TYR A 153 0.49 14.22 -13.52
C TYR A 153 1.93 13.78 -13.29
N LEU A 154 2.11 12.53 -12.85
CA LEU A 154 3.42 11.97 -12.62
C LEU A 154 4.17 11.74 -13.93
N THR A 155 5.45 12.08 -13.94
CA THR A 155 6.34 11.81 -15.06
C THR A 155 6.84 10.37 -15.00
N VAL A 156 6.81 9.68 -16.13
CA VAL A 156 7.34 8.31 -16.28
C VAL A 156 8.77 8.31 -16.82
N LYS A 157 9.56 7.28 -16.50
CA LYS A 157 10.92 7.12 -17.10
C LYS A 157 10.86 6.85 -18.60
N SER A 158 9.80 6.18 -19.06
CA SER A 158 9.54 5.91 -20.48
C SER A 158 8.07 6.08 -20.83
N GLU A 159 7.77 6.77 -21.92
CA GLU A 159 6.42 6.93 -22.47
C GLU A 159 5.96 5.72 -23.31
N THR A 160 6.84 4.74 -23.54
CA THR A 160 6.48 3.55 -24.31
C THR A 160 5.77 2.52 -23.44
N SER A 161 4.62 2.04 -23.89
CA SER A 161 4.04 0.81 -23.35
C SER A 161 5.02 -0.36 -23.50
N VAL A 162 4.95 -1.32 -22.57
CA VAL A 162 5.74 -2.54 -22.63
C VAL A 162 4.81 -3.70 -22.92
N THR A 163 5.19 -4.50 -23.92
CA THR A 163 4.51 -5.73 -24.27
C THR A 163 5.41 -6.90 -23.92
N TYR A 164 4.90 -7.81 -23.10
CA TYR A 164 5.56 -9.07 -22.78
C TYR A 164 4.95 -10.22 -23.60
N PHE A 165 5.78 -11.22 -23.89
CA PHE A 165 5.39 -12.47 -24.56
C PHE A 165 4.61 -12.28 -25.88
N GLU A 166 5.02 -11.30 -26.69
CA GLU A 166 4.39 -10.98 -27.99
C GLU A 166 4.27 -12.23 -28.88
N GLY A 167 3.07 -12.44 -29.44
CA GLY A 167 2.75 -13.57 -30.32
C GLY A 167 2.47 -14.88 -29.59
N THR A 168 2.34 -14.88 -28.27
CA THR A 168 2.00 -16.07 -27.47
C THR A 168 0.61 -15.95 -26.83
N GLU A 169 0.13 -17.03 -26.20
CA GLU A 169 -1.13 -17.01 -25.43
C GLU A 169 -1.07 -16.14 -24.15
N TYR A 170 0.14 -15.73 -23.76
CA TYR A 170 0.40 -14.88 -22.59
C TYR A 170 0.81 -13.45 -22.97
N GLU A 171 0.54 -13.03 -24.21
CA GLU A 171 0.80 -11.67 -24.61
C GLU A 171 0.04 -10.69 -23.69
N MET A 172 0.76 -9.72 -23.15
CA MET A 172 0.20 -8.66 -22.32
C MET A 172 0.86 -7.33 -22.67
N THR A 173 0.05 -6.29 -22.83
CA THR A 173 0.55 -4.92 -23.00
C THR A 173 0.20 -4.12 -21.77
N LEU A 174 1.21 -3.75 -21.00
CA LEU A 174 1.05 -3.13 -19.67
C LEU A 174 0.93 -1.61 -19.75
N LYS A 175 0.20 -1.01 -18.80
CA LYS A 175 0.05 0.44 -18.66
C LYS A 175 1.42 1.12 -18.51
N LYS A 176 1.50 2.38 -18.99
CA LYS A 176 2.73 3.18 -18.90
C LYS A 176 3.07 3.62 -17.48
N HIS A 177 2.07 3.93 -16.65
CA HIS A 177 2.26 4.42 -15.28
C HIS A 177 2.40 3.27 -14.25
N ARG A 178 2.94 2.13 -14.67
CA ARG A 178 3.30 1.03 -13.76
C ARG A 178 4.42 1.45 -12.81
N PHE A 179 4.41 0.90 -11.60
CA PHE A 179 5.36 1.31 -10.55
C PHE A 179 6.82 1.13 -10.95
N SER A 180 7.17 0.09 -11.70
CA SER A 180 8.54 -0.11 -12.20
C SER A 180 9.04 1.06 -13.07
N ASN A 181 8.11 1.79 -13.71
CA ASN A 181 8.38 2.96 -14.55
C ASN A 181 8.30 4.29 -13.77
N LEU A 182 7.87 4.26 -12.52
CA LEU A 182 7.69 5.44 -11.65
C LEU A 182 8.67 5.49 -10.48
N VAL A 183 9.06 4.33 -9.93
CA VAL A 183 9.92 4.25 -8.75
C VAL A 183 11.31 4.83 -9.02
N ASP A 184 11.89 5.55 -8.08
CA ASP A 184 13.30 5.97 -8.14
C ASP A 184 14.27 4.79 -7.86
N GLU A 185 15.57 5.08 -7.81
CA GLU A 185 16.61 4.09 -7.47
C GLU A 185 16.48 3.54 -6.03
N ALA A 186 15.76 4.25 -5.17
CA ALA A 186 15.49 3.85 -3.78
C ALA A 186 14.10 3.21 -3.62
N TYR A 187 13.42 2.86 -4.72
CA TYR A 187 12.08 2.26 -4.72
C TYR A 187 11.02 3.15 -4.06
N HIS A 188 11.11 4.46 -4.28
CA HIS A 188 10.12 5.44 -3.86
C HIS A 188 9.37 6.05 -5.04
N VAL A 189 8.13 6.48 -4.81
CA VAL A 189 7.35 7.32 -5.73
C VAL A 189 6.93 8.60 -5.03
N GLY A 190 7.32 9.74 -5.59
CA GLY A 190 6.78 11.04 -5.18
C GLY A 190 5.38 11.24 -5.73
N ILE A 191 4.42 11.54 -4.86
CA ILE A 191 3.02 11.79 -5.24
C ILE A 191 2.78 13.30 -5.38
N ILE A 192 3.20 14.07 -4.38
CA ILE A 192 3.25 15.54 -4.45
C ILE A 192 4.56 16.03 -3.84
N SER A 193 5.09 17.15 -4.32
CA SER A 193 6.34 17.73 -3.84
C SER A 193 6.23 19.22 -3.56
N GLY A 194 6.18 19.58 -2.27
CA GLY A 194 6.32 20.97 -1.83
C GLY A 194 5.05 21.81 -2.00
N HIS A 195 3.87 21.24 -1.74
CA HIS A 195 2.63 22.00 -1.72
C HIS A 195 2.55 22.86 -0.44
N LEU A 196 2.44 24.18 -0.57
CA LEU A 196 2.29 25.06 0.59
C LEU A 196 0.88 24.95 1.16
N LEU A 197 0.76 24.58 2.44
CA LEU A 197 -0.49 24.58 3.18
C LEU A 197 -0.45 25.70 4.23
N LYS A 198 -1.31 26.72 4.07
CA LYS A 198 -1.36 27.83 5.03
C LYS A 198 -2.14 27.45 6.29
N ILE A 199 -1.97 28.25 7.34
CA ILE A 199 -2.69 28.07 8.60
C ILE A 199 -4.21 28.04 8.36
N GLY A 200 -4.88 27.03 8.89
CA GLY A 200 -6.32 26.81 8.76
C GLY A 200 -6.78 26.34 7.39
N GLU A 201 -5.86 26.05 6.47
CA GLU A 201 -6.19 25.43 5.18
C GLU A 201 -6.21 23.91 5.30
N GLU A 202 -7.04 23.29 4.46
CA GLU A 202 -7.15 21.86 4.24
C GLU A 202 -6.77 21.53 2.80
N ILE A 203 -6.08 20.41 2.62
CA ILE A 203 -5.82 19.78 1.33
C ILE A 203 -6.31 18.33 1.36
N ILE A 204 -6.94 17.91 0.26
CA ILE A 204 -7.33 16.54 -0.02
C ILE A 204 -6.56 16.08 -1.26
N ILE A 205 -5.81 14.99 -1.12
CA ILE A 205 -5.03 14.37 -2.19
C ILE A 205 -5.68 13.04 -2.53
N GLU A 206 -6.12 12.89 -3.78
CA GLU A 206 -6.78 11.69 -4.29
C GLU A 206 -5.97 11.10 -5.45
N PHE A 207 -5.74 9.78 -5.41
CA PHE A 207 -5.09 9.04 -6.50
C PHE A 207 -5.58 7.60 -6.50
N SER A 208 -5.30 6.84 -7.57
CA SER A 208 -5.77 5.46 -7.68
C SER A 208 -4.66 4.52 -8.14
N ILE A 209 -4.53 3.38 -7.48
CA ILE A 209 -3.62 2.29 -7.85
C ILE A 209 -4.45 1.16 -8.46
N GLY A 210 -4.12 0.72 -9.67
CA GLY A 210 -4.77 -0.39 -10.35
C GLY A 210 -3.88 -1.61 -10.47
N TYR A 211 -4.48 -2.79 -10.50
CA TYR A 211 -3.87 -4.01 -11.05
C TYR A 211 -4.22 -4.07 -12.54
N ASP A 212 -3.22 -4.07 -13.42
CA ASP A 212 -3.39 -4.12 -14.88
C ASP A 212 -4.25 -5.32 -15.32
N GLU A 213 -5.37 -5.01 -15.95
CA GLU A 213 -6.37 -5.97 -16.42
C GLU A 213 -5.84 -6.91 -17.51
N ASN A 214 -4.75 -6.55 -18.18
CA ASN A 214 -4.13 -7.37 -19.23
C ASN A 214 -3.16 -8.41 -18.66
N THR A 215 -2.95 -8.44 -17.35
CA THR A 215 -2.07 -9.41 -16.71
C THR A 215 -2.70 -10.80 -16.76
N ASN A 216 -2.12 -11.68 -17.57
CA ASN A 216 -2.59 -13.05 -17.78
C ASN A 216 -1.51 -14.11 -17.55
N TYR A 217 -0.27 -13.71 -17.22
CA TYR A 217 0.83 -14.66 -17.04
C TYR A 217 0.80 -15.29 -15.64
N PRO A 218 0.87 -16.63 -15.51
CA PRO A 218 0.64 -17.31 -14.24
C PRO A 218 1.65 -16.97 -13.13
N ASP A 219 2.86 -16.52 -13.47
CA ASP A 219 3.86 -16.20 -12.43
C ASP A 219 3.48 -14.95 -11.61
N TYR A 220 2.49 -14.16 -12.04
CA TYR A 220 1.89 -13.06 -11.27
C TYR A 220 0.79 -13.50 -10.29
N GLU A 221 0.26 -14.72 -10.41
CA GLU A 221 -0.88 -15.20 -9.60
C GLU A 221 -0.54 -15.29 -8.10
N TYR A 222 0.73 -15.49 -7.77
CA TYR A 222 1.24 -15.65 -6.39
C TYR A 222 2.18 -14.53 -5.96
N GLY A 223 2.15 -13.41 -6.68
CA GLY A 223 2.95 -12.25 -6.35
C GLY A 223 2.25 -11.32 -5.35
N GLU A 224 3.06 -10.69 -4.52
CA GLU A 224 2.63 -9.77 -3.47
C GLU A 224 3.22 -8.38 -3.77
N PHE A 225 2.35 -7.39 -3.85
CA PHE A 225 2.74 -5.99 -3.93
C PHE A 225 2.76 -5.40 -2.53
N HIS A 226 3.95 -5.03 -2.06
CA HIS A 226 4.11 -4.42 -0.75
C HIS A 226 4.15 -2.90 -0.87
N LEU A 227 3.06 -2.27 -0.42
CA LEU A 227 3.07 -0.86 -0.07
C LEU A 227 3.44 -0.74 1.40
N ASN A 228 4.73 -0.51 1.67
CA ASN A 228 5.22 -0.47 3.05
C ASN A 228 4.64 0.73 3.81
N ARG A 229 4.90 1.95 3.32
CA ARG A 229 4.48 3.19 3.99
C ARG A 229 4.26 4.33 3.01
N ILE A 230 3.27 5.15 3.32
CA ILE A 230 3.07 6.47 2.73
C ILE A 230 3.57 7.48 3.75
N TYR A 231 4.53 8.30 3.33
CA TYR A 231 5.15 9.33 4.15
C TYR A 231 4.62 10.69 3.75
N VAL A 232 4.19 11.45 4.76
CA VAL A 232 3.95 12.88 4.64
C VAL A 232 5.07 13.63 5.35
N TYR A 233 5.77 14.48 4.60
CA TYR A 233 6.81 15.36 5.12
C TYR A 233 6.24 16.76 5.27
N LEU A 234 6.46 17.35 6.45
CA LEU A 234 6.12 18.74 6.76
C LEU A 234 7.45 19.50 6.92
N THR A 235 7.66 20.54 6.11
CA THR A 235 8.91 21.33 6.11
C THR A 235 8.67 22.82 6.09
#